data_AF-A0A2V8S6Q1-F1
#
_entry.id   AF-A0A2V8S6Q1-F1
#
_cell.length_a   1.000
_cell.length_b   1.000
_cell.length_c   1.000
_cell.angle_alpha   90.00
_cell.angle_beta   90.00
_cell.angle_gamma   90.00
#
_symmetry.space_group_name_H-M   'P 1'
#
loop_
_entity.id
_entity.type
_entity.pdbx_description
1 polymer ?
#
loop_
_entity_poly.entity_id
_entity_poly.type
_entity_poly.pdbx_seq_one_letter_code
_entity_poly.pdbx_strand_id
1 'polypeptide(L)'
;MVRDQYSKSVHLIFQIQDITDRKLAEQQLHHDAFHDALTGLPNRALFMDHLKLAIARSRRNSSTTFAVLYLDLDRFKIINDSLGHTIGDQLLVGIADRLKNNLRPGDTVARLGGDEFTILIEDIVEEVESIQVAERIQKEL
;
A
#
# COMPACT_ATOMS: atom_id res chain seq x y z
N MET A 1 30.25 34.88 19.92
CA MET A 1 31.60 35.16 20.44
C MET A 1 31.47 35.37 21.95
N VAL A 2 31.80 34.36 22.76
CA VAL A 2 31.81 34.49 24.23
C VAL A 2 33.27 34.60 24.63
N ARG A 3 33.64 35.70 25.31
CA ARG A 3 35.01 35.98 25.75
C ARG A 3 35.20 35.49 27.18
N ASP A 4 36.23 34.67 27.39
CA ASP A 4 36.86 34.42 28.69
C ASP A 4 38.21 35.17 28.72
N GLN A 5 38.63 35.63 29.90
CA GLN A 5 39.78 36.51 30.14
C GLN A 5 41.13 35.78 30.19
N TYR A 6 41.20 34.50 29.83
CA TYR A 6 42.45 33.76 29.66
C TYR A 6 42.60 33.30 28.22
N SER A 7 43.70 33.73 27.59
CA SER A 7 44.03 33.59 26.16
C SER A 7 44.19 32.13 25.68
N LYS A 8 43.10 31.36 25.63
CA LYS A 8 42.97 30.17 24.80
C LYS A 8 41.73 30.30 23.93
N SER A 9 41.95 30.57 22.65
CA SER A 9 40.90 30.60 21.63
C SER A 9 40.25 29.22 21.51
N VAL A 10 39.04 29.07 22.07
CA VAL A 10 38.22 27.87 21.84
C VAL A 10 37.66 27.97 20.43
N HIS A 11 38.24 27.22 19.49
CA HIS A 11 37.70 27.05 18.15
C HIS A 11 36.59 26.01 18.20
N LEU A 12 35.36 26.44 17.90
CA LEU A 12 34.25 25.54 17.67
C LEU A 12 34.11 25.34 16.16
N ILE A 13 34.20 24.09 15.71
CA ILE A 13 33.92 23.72 14.33
C ILE A 13 32.54 23.08 14.30
N PHE A 14 31.64 23.64 13.50
CA PHE A 14 30.36 23.01 13.15
C PHE A 14 30.44 22.50 11.72
N GLN A 15 30.05 21.25 11.51
CA GLN A 15 29.82 20.69 10.19
C GLN A 15 28.34 20.37 10.06
N ILE A 16 27.66 21.03 9.13
CA ILE A 16 26.27 20.76 8.78
C ILE A 16 26.30 20.14 7.39
N GLN A 17 25.89 18.88 7.29
CA GLN A 17 25.75 18.21 6.01
C GLN A 17 24.26 18.11 5.68
N ASP A 18 23.88 18.60 4.50
CA ASP A 18 22.55 18.35 3.96
C ASP A 18 22.44 16.86 3.60
N ILE A 19 21.46 16.18 4.20
CA ILE A 19 21.17 14.76 3.98
C ILE A 19 19.79 14.56 3.34
N THR A 20 19.16 15.62 2.85
CA THR A 20 17.78 15.60 2.34
C THR A 20 17.62 14.60 1.20
N ASP A 21 18.46 14.68 0.17
CA ASP A 21 18.39 13.80 -1.00
C ASP A 21 18.57 12.33 -0.63
N ARG A 22 19.51 12.04 0.28
CA ARG A 22 19.74 10.68 0.78
C ARG A 22 18.50 10.15 1.50
N LYS A 23 17.87 10.97 2.34
CA LYS A 23 16.68 10.59 3.09
C LYS A 23 15.48 10.35 2.17
N LEU A 24 15.30 11.17 1.14
CA LEU A 24 14.26 10.97 0.13
C LEU A 24 14.48 9.68 -0.68
N ALA A 25 15.73 9.42 -1.10
CA ALA A 25 16.06 8.18 -1.80
C ALA A 25 15.83 6.93 -0.92
N GLU A 26 16.22 6.97 0.35
CA GLU A 26 15.94 5.90 1.32
C GLU A 26 14.43 5.65 1.48
N GLN A 27 13.63 6.72 1.56
CA GLN A 27 12.16 6.62 1.66
C GLN A 27 11.53 6.05 0.39
N GLN A 28 12.00 6.48 -0.78
CA GLN A 28 11.49 5.97 -2.06
C GLN A 28 11.81 4.48 -2.21
N LEU A 29 13.04 4.06 -1.93
CA LEU A 29 13.43 2.64 -1.96
C LEU A 29 12.56 1.80 -1.02
N HIS A 30 12.26 2.32 0.17
CA HIS A 30 11.36 1.65 1.11
C HIS A 30 9.93 1.59 0.57
N HIS A 31 9.42 2.67 -0.04
CA HIS A 31 8.10 2.68 -0.64
C HIS A 31 7.99 1.66 -1.77
N ASP A 32 8.95 1.66 -2.70
CA ASP A 32 9.01 0.77 -3.87
C ASP A 32 9.12 -0.71 -3.47
N ALA A 33 9.75 -1.01 -2.33
CA ALA A 33 9.82 -2.37 -1.81
C ALA A 33 8.44 -2.94 -1.41
N PHE A 34 7.48 -2.08 -1.08
CA PHE A 34 6.18 -2.46 -0.49
C PHE A 34 4.96 -2.00 -1.30
N HIS A 35 5.14 -1.21 -2.36
CA HIS A 35 4.05 -0.70 -3.18
C HIS A 35 4.25 -1.01 -4.66
N ASP A 36 3.14 -1.16 -5.37
CA ASP A 36 3.10 -1.31 -6.83
C ASP A 36 3.36 0.04 -7.48
N ALA A 37 4.36 0.11 -8.36
CA ALA A 37 4.81 1.37 -8.95
C ALA A 37 3.77 2.04 -9.86
N LEU A 38 2.84 1.26 -10.43
CA LEU A 38 1.80 1.80 -11.33
C LEU A 38 0.63 2.38 -10.53
N THR A 39 0.10 1.63 -9.57
CA THR A 39 -1.13 1.97 -8.86
C THR A 39 -0.91 2.65 -7.51
N GLY A 40 0.32 2.58 -6.97
CA GLY A 40 0.65 3.04 -5.62
C GLY A 40 0.00 2.21 -4.50
N LEU A 41 -0.70 1.12 -4.84
CA LEU A 41 -1.26 0.19 -3.87
C LEU A 41 -0.17 -0.64 -3.20
N PRO A 42 -0.40 -1.19 -2.00
CA PRO A 42 0.36 -2.31 -1.46
C PRO A 42 0.66 -3.36 -2.53
N ASN A 43 1.91 -3.78 -2.62
CA ASN A 43 2.30 -4.89 -3.47
C ASN A 43 2.12 -6.23 -2.73
N ARG A 44 2.49 -7.32 -3.40
CA ARG A 44 2.44 -8.67 -2.82
C ARG A 44 3.19 -8.81 -1.50
N ALA A 45 4.34 -8.16 -1.32
CA ALA A 45 5.11 -8.27 -0.09
C ALA A 45 4.34 -7.64 1.08
N LEU A 46 3.86 -6.41 0.91
CA LEU A 46 3.11 -5.71 1.96
C LEU A 46 1.78 -6.41 2.27
N PHE A 47 1.06 -6.88 1.26
CA PHE A 47 -0.18 -7.64 1.45
C PHE A 47 0.05 -8.90 2.31
N MET A 48 1.11 -9.66 2.02
CA MET A 48 1.41 -10.87 2.79
C MET A 48 1.79 -10.55 4.23
N ASP A 49 2.45 -9.43 4.48
CA ASP A 49 2.76 -9.00 5.85
C ASP A 49 1.50 -8.59 6.62
N HIS A 50 0.57 -7.87 5.98
CA HIS A 50 -0.74 -7.57 6.57
C HIS A 50 -1.56 -8.85 6.82
N LEU A 51 -1.58 -9.79 5.88
CA LEU A 51 -2.30 -11.06 6.03
C LEU A 51 -1.75 -11.89 7.20
N LYS A 52 -0.42 -11.98 7.36
CA LYS A 52 0.20 -12.65 8.53
C LYS A 52 -0.28 -12.02 9.84
N LEU A 53 -0.36 -10.70 9.89
CA LEU A 53 -0.84 -9.98 11.06
C LEU A 53 -2.32 -10.25 11.34
N ALA A 54 -3.18 -10.23 10.32
CA ALA A 54 -4.60 -10.56 10.44
C ALA A 54 -4.82 -11.99 10.96
N ILE A 55 -4.08 -12.98 10.43
CA ILE A 55 -4.09 -14.36 10.93
C ILE A 55 -3.70 -14.42 12.41
N ALA A 56 -2.62 -13.73 12.80
CA ALA A 56 -2.17 -13.70 14.19
C ALA A 56 -3.17 -12.99 15.12
N ARG A 57 -3.90 -11.97 14.63
CA ARG A 57 -4.97 -11.29 15.38
C ARG A 57 -6.17 -12.20 15.59
N SER A 58 -6.67 -12.84 14.53
CA SER A 58 -7.83 -13.75 14.62
C SER A 58 -7.58 -14.96 15.54
N ARG A 59 -6.33 -15.44 15.63
CA ARG A 59 -5.96 -16.48 16.61
C ARG A 59 -6.04 -16.02 18.07
N ARG A 60 -5.84 -14.73 18.33
CA ARG A 60 -5.87 -14.16 19.69
C ARG A 60 -7.27 -13.70 20.10
N ASN A 61 -8.07 -13.24 19.14
CA ASN A 61 -9.44 -12.81 19.37
C ASN A 61 -10.42 -13.62 18.51
N SER A 62 -11.17 -14.51 19.14
CA SER A 62 -12.18 -15.33 18.47
C SER A 62 -13.47 -14.58 18.15
N SER A 63 -13.64 -13.33 18.58
CA SER A 63 -14.83 -12.53 18.31
C SER A 63 -14.82 -11.85 16.94
N THR A 64 -13.68 -11.88 16.24
CA THR A 64 -13.49 -11.22 14.94
C THR A 64 -12.72 -12.13 14.00
N THR A 65 -13.15 -12.17 12.75
CA THR A 65 -12.46 -12.86 11.65
C THR A 65 -11.93 -11.85 10.64
N PHE A 66 -11.30 -12.36 9.58
CA PHE A 66 -10.88 -11.57 8.43
C PHE A 66 -11.31 -12.33 7.17
N ALA A 67 -11.41 -11.61 6.06
CA ALA A 67 -11.70 -12.18 4.75
C ALA A 67 -10.65 -11.72 3.74
N VAL A 68 -10.34 -12.61 2.80
CA VAL A 68 -9.51 -12.28 1.64
C VAL A 68 -10.36 -12.43 0.39
N LEU A 69 -10.44 -11.37 -0.40
CA LEU A 69 -11.07 -11.37 -1.70
C LEU A 69 -9.96 -11.31 -2.76
N TYR A 70 -10.13 -12.12 -3.80
CA TYR A 70 -9.26 -12.16 -4.96
C TYR A 70 -10.05 -11.72 -6.18
N LEU A 71 -9.50 -10.78 -6.93
CA LEU A 71 -10.14 -10.17 -8.09
C LEU A 71 -9.18 -10.19 -9.27
N ASP A 72 -9.66 -10.72 -10.39
CA ASP A 72 -8.97 -10.75 -11.68
C ASP A 72 -9.81 -9.98 -12.70
N LEU A 73 -9.17 -9.21 -13.58
CA LEU A 73 -9.89 -8.40 -14.56
C LEU A 73 -10.17 -9.19 -15.83
N ASP A 74 -11.44 -9.56 -16.01
CA ASP A 74 -11.88 -10.28 -17.20
C ASP A 74 -11.41 -9.61 -18.49
N ARG A 75 -10.71 -10.39 -19.33
CA ARG A 75 -10.27 -9.99 -20.67
C ARG A 75 -9.29 -8.81 -20.69
N PHE A 76 -8.60 -8.50 -19.60
CA PHE A 76 -7.60 -7.43 -19.58
C PHE A 76 -6.54 -7.57 -20.68
N LYS A 77 -6.09 -8.80 -20.96
CA LYS A 77 -5.18 -9.08 -22.07
C LYS A 77 -5.72 -8.60 -23.43
N ILE A 78 -7.02 -8.77 -23.69
CA ILE A 78 -7.65 -8.32 -24.95
C ILE A 78 -7.60 -6.79 -25.06
N ILE A 79 -7.78 -6.08 -23.94
CA ILE A 79 -7.67 -4.62 -23.88
C ILE A 79 -6.25 -4.19 -24.24
N ASN A 80 -5.23 -4.82 -23.65
CA ASN A 80 -3.83 -4.53 -23.98
C ASN A 80 -3.51 -4.81 -25.45
N ASP A 81 -3.95 -5.96 -25.97
CA ASP A 81 -3.69 -6.38 -27.35
C ASP A 81 -4.40 -5.48 -28.37
N SER A 82 -5.57 -4.93 -28.02
CA SER A 82 -6.41 -4.13 -28.93
C SER A 82 -6.18 -2.62 -28.83
N LEU A 83 -5.93 -2.10 -27.62
CA LEU A 83 -5.87 -0.67 -27.31
C LEU A 83 -4.48 -0.23 -26.81
N GLY A 84 -3.55 -1.16 -26.62
CA GLY A 84 -2.20 -0.91 -26.15
C GLY A 84 -2.07 -0.85 -24.63
N HIS A 85 -0.84 -1.11 -24.17
CA HIS A 85 -0.53 -1.21 -22.74
C HIS A 85 -0.79 0.07 -21.96
N THR A 86 -0.60 1.26 -22.57
CA THR A 86 -0.91 2.53 -21.91
C THR A 86 -2.37 2.64 -21.49
N ILE A 87 -3.30 2.11 -22.30
CA ILE A 87 -4.73 2.11 -21.96
C ILE A 87 -5.03 1.07 -20.87
N GLY A 88 -4.37 -0.09 -20.92
CA GLY A 88 -4.45 -1.07 -19.83
C GLY A 88 -3.94 -0.51 -18.51
N ASP A 89 -2.83 0.22 -18.53
CA ASP A 89 -2.27 0.87 -17.34
C ASP A 89 -3.24 1.90 -16.74
N GLN A 90 -3.88 2.72 -17.59
CA GLN A 90 -4.92 3.66 -17.13
C GLN A 90 -6.13 2.95 -16.53
N LEU A 91 -6.54 1.82 -17.10
CA LEU A 91 -7.62 1.00 -16.55
C LEU A 91 -7.25 0.47 -15.17
N LEU A 92 -6.03 -0.07 -15.01
CA LEU A 92 -5.53 -0.58 -13.72
C LEU A 92 -5.50 0.51 -12.65
N VAL A 93 -5.04 1.71 -12.99
CA VAL A 93 -5.07 2.87 -12.09
C VAL A 93 -6.51 3.25 -11.72
N GLY A 94 -7.41 3.31 -12.69
CA GLY A 94 -8.83 3.63 -12.42
C GLY A 94 -9.51 2.60 -11.52
N ILE A 95 -9.20 1.31 -11.70
CA ILE A 95 -9.73 0.24 -10.83
C ILE A 95 -9.12 0.32 -9.43
N ALA A 96 -7.82 0.57 -9.31
CA ALA A 96 -7.17 0.76 -8.03
C ALA A 96 -7.83 1.88 -7.21
N ASP A 97 -8.13 3.02 -7.84
CA ASP A 97 -8.80 4.14 -7.19
C ASP A 97 -10.23 3.79 -6.76
N ARG A 98 -11.00 3.13 -7.63
CA ARG A 98 -12.37 2.70 -7.29
C ARG A 98 -12.39 1.70 -6.13
N LEU A 99 -11.49 0.72 -6.13
CA LEU A 99 -11.36 -0.24 -5.04
C LEU A 99 -11.01 0.47 -3.73
N LYS A 100 -10.00 1.35 -3.74
CA LYS A 100 -9.57 2.09 -2.57
C LYS A 100 -10.69 2.94 -1.97
N ASN A 101 -11.50 3.60 -2.81
CA ASN A 101 -12.62 4.44 -2.36
C ASN A 101 -13.81 3.63 -1.83
N ASN A 102 -13.90 2.34 -2.15
CA ASN A 102 -14.96 1.44 -1.71
C ASN A 102 -14.64 0.67 -0.43
N LEU A 103 -13.48 0.92 0.18
CA LEU A 103 -13.05 0.22 1.39
C LEU A 103 -13.01 1.18 2.60
N ARG A 104 -13.25 0.63 3.79
CA ARG A 104 -13.16 1.39 5.05
C ARG A 104 -11.70 1.50 5.49
N PRO A 105 -11.35 2.50 6.32
CA PRO A 105 -10.06 2.52 7.00
C PRO A 105 -9.82 1.21 7.76
N GLY A 106 -8.65 0.61 7.59
CA GLY A 106 -8.29 -0.68 8.18
C GLY A 106 -8.28 -1.83 7.17
N ASP A 107 -9.11 -1.78 6.14
CA ASP A 107 -9.04 -2.74 5.04
C ASP A 107 -7.84 -2.43 4.14
N THR A 108 -7.27 -3.47 3.53
CA THR A 108 -6.13 -3.34 2.61
C THR A 108 -6.53 -3.77 1.21
N VAL A 109 -6.37 -2.91 0.21
CA VAL A 109 -6.34 -3.32 -1.20
C VAL A 109 -4.89 -3.40 -1.67
N ALA A 110 -4.55 -4.43 -2.43
CA ALA A 110 -3.23 -4.66 -2.98
C ALA A 110 -3.32 -5.10 -4.44
N ARG A 111 -2.27 -4.80 -5.22
CA ARG A 111 -2.08 -5.36 -6.55
C ARG A 111 -0.95 -6.36 -6.51
N LEU A 112 -1.23 -7.60 -6.89
CA LEU A 112 -0.27 -8.70 -6.79
C LEU A 112 0.59 -8.88 -8.05
N GLY A 113 0.17 -8.26 -9.15
CA GLY A 113 0.83 -8.25 -10.46
C GLY A 113 -0.20 -8.33 -11.58
N GLY A 114 0.15 -7.90 -12.80
CA GLY A 114 -0.76 -7.97 -13.94
C GLY A 114 -2.11 -7.28 -13.67
N ASP A 115 -3.19 -8.02 -13.83
CA ASP A 115 -4.59 -7.69 -13.58
C ASP A 115 -5.14 -8.18 -12.23
N GLU A 116 -4.26 -8.73 -11.37
CA GLU A 116 -4.65 -9.37 -10.12
C GLU A 116 -4.66 -8.37 -8.94
N PHE A 117 -5.84 -8.20 -8.33
CA PHE A 117 -6.05 -7.43 -7.11
C PHE A 117 -6.47 -8.34 -5.96
N THR A 118 -6.04 -7.99 -4.75
CA THR A 118 -6.47 -8.66 -3.53
C THR A 118 -6.90 -7.67 -2.48
N ILE A 119 -7.93 -8.04 -1.73
CA ILE A 119 -8.46 -7.22 -0.65
C ILE A 119 -8.46 -8.04 0.63
N LEU A 120 -7.91 -7.47 1.69
CA LEU A 120 -7.98 -7.99 3.04
C LEU A 120 -8.96 -7.12 3.83
N ILE A 121 -10.07 -7.73 4.24
CA ILE A 121 -11.05 -7.12 5.13
C ILE A 121 -10.76 -7.63 6.54
N GLU A 122 -10.44 -6.71 7.44
CA GLU A 122 -10.14 -7.02 8.84
C GLU A 122 -11.36 -6.72 9.73
N ASP A 123 -11.34 -7.24 10.96
CA ASP A 123 -12.33 -6.97 11.99
C ASP A 123 -13.78 -7.28 11.56
N ILE A 124 -13.99 -8.41 10.90
CA ILE A 124 -15.33 -8.91 10.54
C ILE A 124 -15.97 -9.56 11.78
N VAL A 125 -17.16 -9.13 12.13
CA VAL A 125 -17.96 -9.73 13.21
C VAL A 125 -18.94 -10.74 12.63
N GLU A 126 -19.57 -10.39 11.50
CA GLU A 126 -20.53 -11.26 10.80
C GLU A 126 -20.07 -11.54 9.37
N GLU A 127 -20.15 -12.80 8.94
CA GLU A 127 -19.73 -13.22 7.60
C GLU A 127 -20.40 -12.41 6.47
N VAL A 128 -21.63 -11.95 6.69
CA VAL A 128 -22.38 -11.09 5.76
C VAL A 128 -21.66 -9.79 5.42
N GLU A 129 -20.82 -9.25 6.31
CA GLU A 129 -20.03 -8.04 6.02
C GLU A 129 -19.09 -8.27 4.83
N SER A 130 -18.44 -9.44 4.76
CA SER A 130 -17.52 -9.76 3.66
C SER A 130 -18.26 -9.88 2.31
N ILE A 131 -19.47 -10.44 2.33
CA ILE A 131 -20.33 -10.59 1.16
C ILE A 131 -20.79 -9.20 0.68
N GLN A 132 -21.22 -8.33 1.59
CA GLN A 132 -21.66 -6.98 1.25
C GLN A 132 -20.53 -6.14 0.63
N VAL A 133 -19.30 -6.30 1.11
CA VAL A 133 -18.13 -5.64 0.50
C VAL A 133 -17.87 -6.18 -0.90
N ALA A 134 -17.90 -7.50 -1.09
CA ALA A 134 -17.75 -8.12 -2.40
C ALA A 134 -18.81 -7.62 -3.41
N GLU A 135 -20.08 -7.60 -3.00
CA GLU A 135 -21.18 -7.11 -3.83
C GLU A 135 -21.06 -5.61 -4.15
N ARG A 136 -20.61 -4.79 -3.20
CA ARG A 136 -20.38 -3.36 -3.42
C ARG A 136 -19.30 -3.15 -4.46
N ILE A 137 -18.17 -3.85 -4.33
CA ILE A 137 -17.07 -3.77 -5.29
C ILE A 137 -17.52 -4.20 -6.68
N GLN A 138 -18.26 -5.31 -6.78
CA GLN A 138 -18.75 -5.81 -8.06
C GLN A 138 -19.70 -4.81 -8.76
N LYS A 139 -20.45 -4.00 -8.01
CA LYS A 139 -21.35 -2.99 -8.58
C LYS A 139 -20.64 -1.73 -9.08
N GLU A 140 -19.48 -1.41 -8.52
CA GLU A 140 -18.75 -0.16 -8.76
C GLU A 140 -17.66 -0.29 -9.84
N LEU A 141 -17.29 -1.53 -10.20
CA LEU A 141 -16.34 -1.83 -11.27
C LEU A 141 -17.03 -2.00 -12.62
#